data_AF-A0A349FAD0-F1
#
_entry.id   AF-A0A349FAD0-F1
#
_cell.length_a   1.000
_cell.length_b   1.000
_cell.length_c   1.000
_cell.angle_alpha   90.00
_cell.angle_beta   90.00
_cell.angle_gamma   90.00
#
_symmetry.space_group_name_H-M   'P 1'
#
loop_
_entity.id
_entity.type
_entity.pdbx_description
1 polymer ?
#
loop_
_entity_poly.entity_id
_entity_poly.type
_entity_poly.pdbx_seq_one_letter_code
_entity_poly.pdbx_strand_id
1 'polypeptide(L)' 'MSKKHLSRVIYPGTFDPITNGHLDLIERCADMFDEVIIAVAASPSKNTMFT' A
#
# COMPACT_ATOMS: atom_id res chain seq x y z
N MET A 1 -20.60 2.89 -25.01
CA MET A 1 -19.48 2.22 -24.31
C MET A 1 -19.65 2.42 -22.82
N SER A 2 -19.66 1.34 -22.03
CA SER A 2 -19.80 1.43 -20.57
C SER A 2 -18.50 1.96 -19.96
N LYS A 3 -18.58 2.94 -19.05
CA LYS A 3 -17.41 3.38 -18.25
C LYS A 3 -16.98 2.20 -17.38
N LYS A 4 -15.76 1.69 -17.57
CA LYS A 4 -15.15 0.75 -16.62
C LYS A 4 -15.03 1.46 -15.27
N HIS A 5 -15.58 0.90 -14.21
CA HIS A 5 -15.37 1.41 -12.87
C HIS A 5 -13.97 1.00 -12.44
N LEU A 6 -13.10 1.98 -12.15
CA LEU A 6 -11.74 1.72 -11.67
C LEU A 6 -11.80 1.36 -10.19
N SER A 7 -11.28 0.19 -9.86
CA SER A 7 -11.14 -0.30 -8.49
C SER A 7 -9.82 0.20 -7.90
N ARG A 8 -9.92 1.20 -7.02
CA ARG A 8 -8.76 1.80 -6.33
C ARG A 8 -8.81 1.43 -4.85
N VAL A 9 -7.69 0.95 -4.32
CA VAL A 9 -7.54 0.58 -2.91
C VAL A 9 -6.35 1.27 -2.26
N ILE A 10 -6.37 1.35 -0.93
CA ILE A 10 -5.30 1.94 -0.12
C ILE A 10 -4.81 0.89 0.87
N TYR A 11 -3.49 0.68 0.91
CA TYR A 11 -2.82 -0.13 1.91
C TYR A 11 -1.92 0.78 2.78
N PRO A 12 -2.42 1.27 3.93
CA PRO A 12 -1.68 2.17 4.79
C PRO A 12 -0.76 1.44 5.77
N GLY A 13 0.37 2.06 6.10
CA GLY A 13 1.33 1.50 7.05
C GLY A 13 2.50 2.45 7.31
N THR A 14 3.24 2.21 8.39
CA THR A 14 4.49 2.96 8.66
C THR A 14 5.63 2.48 7.73
N PHE A 15 5.62 1.20 7.33
CA PHE A 15 6.59 0.58 6.40
C PHE A 15 8.06 0.85 6.74
N ASP A 16 8.40 0.65 8.00
CA ASP A 16 9.70 1.01 8.59
C ASP A 16 10.41 -0.23 9.16
N PRO A 17 11.13 -1.02 8.35
CA PRO A 17 11.14 -1.00 6.89
C PRO A 17 9.98 -1.78 6.28
N ILE A 18 9.88 -1.72 4.95
CA ILE A 18 9.09 -2.70 4.20
C ILE A 18 9.67 -4.12 4.40
N THR A 19 8.83 -5.15 4.33
CA THR A 19 9.20 -6.56 4.55
C THR A 19 8.66 -7.41 3.42
N ASN A 20 9.15 -8.64 3.26
CA ASN A 20 8.63 -9.57 2.27
C ASN A 20 7.13 -9.89 2.47
N GLY A 21 6.62 -9.81 3.71
CA GLY A 21 5.19 -9.94 3.98
C GLY A 21 4.37 -8.76 3.44
N HIS A 22 4.92 -7.53 3.50
CA HIS A 22 4.29 -6.38 2.85
C HIS A 22 4.29 -6.55 1.33
N LEU A 23 5.38 -7.06 0.75
CA LEU A 23 5.48 -7.30 -0.70
C LEU A 23 4.47 -8.34 -1.19
N ASP A 24 4.33 -9.48 -0.49
CA ASP A 24 3.32 -10.50 -0.83
C ASP A 24 1.89 -9.93 -0.85
N LEU A 25 1.56 -9.05 0.11
CA LEU A 25 0.26 -8.38 0.10
C LEU A 25 0.11 -7.38 -1.06
N ILE A 26 1.16 -6.62 -1.38
CA ILE A 26 1.16 -5.67 -2.49
C ILE A 26 0.95 -6.40 -3.82
N GLU A 27 1.65 -7.51 -4.05
CA GLU A 27 1.51 -8.33 -5.25
C GLU A 27 0.08 -8.86 -5.40
N ARG A 28 -0.49 -9.44 -4.33
CA ARG A 28 -1.89 -9.91 -4.35
C ARG A 28 -2.89 -8.78 -4.61
N CYS A 29 -2.69 -7.60 -4.02
CA CYS A 29 -3.56 -6.46 -4.26
C CYS A 29 -3.45 -5.96 -5.72
N ALA A 30 -2.24 -5.95 -6.29
CA ALA A 30 -2.02 -5.54 -7.67
C ALA A 30 -2.72 -6.46 -8.69
N ASP A 31 -2.87 -7.74 -8.37
CA ASP A 31 -3.64 -8.70 -9.20
C ASP A 31 -5.16 -8.54 -9.06
N MET A 32 -5.63 -7.96 -7.95
CA MET A 32 -7.06 -7.86 -7.62
C MET A 32 -7.69 -6.51 -7.97
N PHE A 33 -6.91 -5.43 -8.02
CA PHE A 33 -7.41 -4.07 -8.16
C PHE A 33 -6.71 -3.32 -9.29
N ASP A 34 -7.41 -2.38 -9.93
CA ASP A 34 -6.83 -1.58 -11.01
C ASP A 34 -5.74 -0.63 -10.48
N GLU A 35 -5.82 -0.20 -9.20
CA GLU A 35 -4.83 0.68 -8.57
C GLU A 35 -4.69 0.41 -7.07
N VAL A 36 -3.45 0.29 -6.60
CA VAL A 36 -3.10 0.10 -5.19
C VAL A 36 -2.23 1.26 -4.72
N ILE A 37 -2.70 2.02 -3.72
CA ILE A 37 -1.95 3.12 -3.12
C ILE A 37 -1.32 2.65 -1.81
N ILE A 38 0.01 2.64 -1.76
CA ILE A 38 0.75 2.35 -0.54
C ILE A 38 0.93 3.66 0.24
N ALA A 39 0.10 3.86 1.25
CA ALA A 39 0.09 5.09 2.04
C ALA A 39 1.09 4.99 3.21
N VAL A 40 2.33 5.41 2.97
CA VAL A 40 3.40 5.43 3.97
C VAL A 40 3.17 6.56 4.97
N ALA A 41 2.81 6.19 6.20
CA ALA A 41 2.53 7.14 7.26
C ALA A 41 3.82 7.55 7.99
N ALA A 42 4.09 8.86 8.05
CA ALA A 42 5.26 9.43 8.73
C ALA A 42 5.41 9.01 10.22
N SER A 43 4.30 8.64 10.88
CA SER A 43 4.27 8.03 12.22
C SER A 43 5.28 8.60 13.26
N PRO A 44 5.37 9.94 13.44
CA PRO A 44 6.43 10.56 14.24
C PRO A 44 6.43 10.15 15.71
N SER A 45 5.29 9.70 16.25
CA SER A 45 5.17 9.17 17.60
C SER A 45 5.83 7.80 17.81
N LYS A 46 6.25 7.11 16.74
CA LYS A 46 6.81 5.76 16.79
C LYS A 46 8.35 5.71 16.72
N ASN A 47 9.03 6.85 16.62
CA ASN A 47 10.49 6.92 16.42
C ASN A 47 10.97 5.97 15.32
N THR A 48 10.56 6.23 14.08
CA THR A 48 10.86 5.37 12.93
C THR A 48 12.35 5.31 12.63
N MET A 49 12.82 4.16 12.13
CA MET A 49 14.20 3.89 11.74
C MET A 49 14.59 4.64 10.46
N PHE A 50 13.66 4.81 9.52
CA PHE A 50 13.88 5.44 8.20
C PHE A 50 13.07 6.74 8.02
N THR A 51 13.53 7.60 7.11
CA THR A 51 12.95 8.91 6.72
C THR A 51 12.75 9.04 5.23
#